data_AF-A0A925ZV93-F1
#
_entry.id   AF-A0A925ZV93-F1
#
_cell.length_a   1.000
_cell.length_b   1.000
_cell.length_c   1.000
_cell.angle_alpha   90.00
_cell.angle_beta   90.00
_cell.angle_gamma   90.00
#
_symmetry.space_group_name_H-M   'P 1'
#
loop_
_entity.id
_entity.type
_entity.pdbx_description
1 polymer ?
#
loop_
_entity_poly.entity_id
_entity_poly.type
_entity_poly.pdbx_seq_one_letter_code
_entity_poly.pdbx_strand_id
1 'polypeptide(L)'
;MDLLRDPKRLLATLIGGVAGVFVLIDFTGAMPAADLIATTLVNWAAVVSALALVVGLLSVAGSHVMRVARRREDWGYSLVLLVAM
;
A
#
# COMPACT_ATOMS: atom_id res chain seq x y z
N MET A 1 -22.29 -6.18 7.91
CA MET A 1 -22.61 -5.10 6.95
C MET A 1 -21.95 -3.79 7.36
N ASP A 2 -20.66 -3.82 7.73
CA ASP A 2 -19.95 -2.64 8.26
C ASP A 2 -19.46 -1.66 7.19
N LEU A 3 -19.51 -2.06 5.91
CA LEU A 3 -19.10 -1.21 4.79
C LEU A 3 -20.10 -0.08 4.53
N LEU A 4 -21.40 -0.32 4.74
CA LEU A 4 -22.46 0.65 4.53
C LEU A 4 -22.55 1.71 5.63
N ARG A 5 -21.84 1.50 6.76
CA ARG A 5 -21.81 2.44 7.89
C ARG A 5 -20.76 3.55 7.72
N ASP A 6 -19.68 3.29 6.97
CA ASP A 6 -18.60 4.24 6.72
C ASP A 6 -18.53 4.63 5.24
N PRO A 7 -19.25 5.67 4.79
CA PRO A 7 -19.32 6.05 3.39
C PRO A 7 -17.95 6.40 2.79
N LYS A 8 -17.04 6.96 3.60
CA LYS A 8 -15.66 7.27 3.16
C LYS A 8 -14.87 6.01 2.82
N ARG A 9 -14.98 4.97 3.65
CA ARG A 9 -14.28 3.69 3.44
C ARG A 9 -14.85 2.96 2.23
N LEU A 10 -16.18 2.99 2.09
CA LEU A 10 -16.88 2.44 0.93
C LEU A 10 -16.44 3.11 -0.37
N LEU A 11 -16.40 4.45 -0.40
CA LEU A 11 -15.93 5.21 -1.57
C LEU A 11 -14.49 4.85 -1.94
N ALA A 12 -13.58 4.84 -0.97
CA ALA A 12 -12.18 4.47 -1.22
C ALA A 12 -12.07 3.04 -1.79
N THR A 13 -12.84 2.10 -1.25
CA THR A 13 -12.85 0.70 -1.70
C THR A 13 -13.42 0.59 -3.12
N LEU A 14 -14.50 1.31 -3.43
CA LEU A 14 -15.09 1.35 -4.77
C LEU A 14 -14.13 1.94 -5.79
N ILE A 15 -13.49 3.07 -5.47
CA ILE A 15 -12.53 3.72 -6.36
C ILE A 15 -11.37 2.78 -6.66
N GLY A 16 -10.79 2.14 -5.63
CA GLY A 16 -9.70 1.17 -5.80
C GLY A 16 -10.13 -0.06 -6.60
N GLY A 17 -11.33 -0.59 -6.33
CA GLY A 17 -11.88 -1.73 -7.06
C GLY A 17 -12.12 -1.43 -8.54
N VAL A 18 -12.72 -0.27 -8.85
CA VAL A 18 -12.96 0.17 -10.22
C VAL A 18 -11.64 0.41 -10.96
N ALA A 19 -10.66 1.05 -10.32
CA ALA A 19 -9.33 1.24 -10.90
C ALA A 19 -8.66 -0.10 -11.24
N GLY A 20 -8.76 -1.10 -10.34
CA GLY A 20 -8.24 -2.44 -10.59
C GLY A 20 -8.90 -3.13 -11.78
N VAL A 21 -10.22 -2.98 -11.94
CA VAL A 21 -10.96 -3.53 -13.10
C VAL A 21 -10.48 -2.90 -14.41
N PHE A 22 -10.26 -1.58 -14.46
CA PHE A 22 -9.73 -0.93 -15.66
C PHE A 22 -8.36 -1.48 -16.07
N VAL A 23 -7.45 -1.65 -15.11
CA VAL A 23 -6.13 -2.23 -15.35
C VAL A 23 -6.23 -3.68 -15.83
N LEU A 24 -7.18 -4.45 -15.29
CA LEU A 24 -7.39 -5.84 -15.71
C LEU A 24 -7.95 -5.93 -17.14
N ILE A 25 -8.85 -5.02 -17.53
CA ILE A 25 -9.37 -4.94 -18.90
C ILE A 25 -8.23 -4.61 -19.87
N ASP A 26 -7.41 -3.61 -19.54
CA ASP A 26 -6.26 -3.22 -20.35
C ASP A 26 -5.26 -4.37 -20.53
N PHE A 27 -4.98 -5.13 -19.46
CA PHE A 27 -4.10 -6.30 -19.50
C PHE A 27 -4.51 -7.35 -20.54
N THR A 28 -5.81 -7.50 -20.80
CA THR A 28 -6.30 -8.45 -21.84
C THR A 28 -6.12 -7.93 -23.26
N GLY A 29 -5.78 -6.66 -23.45
CA GLY A 29 -5.70 -6.00 -24.77
C GLY A 29 -7.04 -5.81 -25.46
N ALA A 30 -8.16 -5.99 -24.74
CA ALA A 30 -9.50 -6.03 -25.33
C ALA A 30 -10.01 -4.66 -25.82
N MET A 31 -9.48 -3.55 -25.29
CA MET A 31 -9.97 -2.20 -25.60
C MET A 31 -8.82 -1.17 -25.66
N PRO A 32 -8.46 -0.66 -26.85
CA PRO A 32 -7.40 0.35 -26.99
C PRO A 32 -7.65 1.65 -26.20
N ALA A 33 -8.92 1.99 -25.94
CA ALA A 33 -9.28 3.15 -25.14
C ALA A 33 -8.97 2.99 -23.63
N ALA A 34 -8.76 1.75 -23.15
CA ALA A 34 -8.43 1.48 -21.76
C ALA A 34 -6.96 1.80 -21.42
N ASP A 35 -6.05 1.76 -22.41
CA ASP A 35 -4.61 1.94 -22.24
C ASP A 35 -4.26 3.28 -21.57
N LEU A 36 -4.82 4.39 -22.06
CA LEU A 36 -4.55 5.71 -21.47
C LEU A 36 -4.99 5.80 -20.01
N ILE A 37 -6.14 5.20 -19.66
CA ILE A 37 -6.68 5.22 -18.30
C ILE A 37 -5.84 4.31 -17.40
N ALA A 38 -5.55 3.09 -17.85
CA ALA A 38 -4.79 2.10 -17.10
C ALA A 38 -3.36 2.58 -16.83
N THR A 39 -2.65 3.09 -17.85
CA THR A 39 -1.30 3.67 -17.68
C THR A 39 -1.29 4.83 -16.71
N THR A 40 -2.29 5.72 -16.76
CA THR A 40 -2.43 6.82 -15.81
C THR A 40 -2.65 6.31 -14.38
N LEU A 41 -3.54 5.34 -14.19
CA LEU A 41 -3.82 4.72 -12.89
C LEU A 41 -2.58 4.03 -12.32
N VAL A 42 -1.86 3.27 -13.14
CA VAL A 42 -0.64 2.55 -12.74
C VAL A 42 0.48 3.52 -12.36
N ASN A 43 0.67 4.61 -13.11
CA ASN A 43 1.66 5.64 -12.79
C ASN A 43 1.38 6.29 -11.42
N TRP A 44 0.13 6.64 -11.14
CA TRP A 44 -0.25 7.15 -9.82
C TRP A 44 -0.10 6.09 -8.73
N ALA A 45 -0.51 4.86 -8.98
CA ALA A 45 -0.36 3.76 -8.05
C ALA A 45 1.12 3.51 -7.71
N ALA A 46 2.03 3.63 -8.68
CA ALA A 46 3.46 3.48 -8.46
C ALA A 46 4.00 4.56 -7.50
N VAL A 47 3.66 5.83 -7.72
CA VAL A 47 4.09 6.93 -6.85
C VAL A 47 3.53 6.77 -5.44
N VAL A 48 2.22 6.52 -5.32
CA VAL A 48 1.56 6.34 -4.01
C VAL A 48 2.13 5.12 -3.28
N SER A 49 2.37 4.01 -3.98
CA SER A 49 2.92 2.80 -3.39
C SER A 49 4.36 3.01 -2.93
N ALA A 50 5.20 3.69 -3.71
CA ALA A 50 6.57 4.00 -3.31
C ALA A 50 6.60 4.84 -2.02
N LEU A 51 5.78 5.90 -1.96
CA LEU A 51 5.68 6.75 -0.76
C LEU A 51 5.10 5.97 0.43
N ALA A 52 4.05 5.17 0.22
CA ALA A 52 3.44 4.36 1.26
C ALA A 52 4.41 3.31 1.82
N LEU A 53 5.24 2.69 0.96
CA LEU A 53 6.27 1.74 1.39
C LEU A 53 7.34 2.43 2.25
N VAL A 54 7.82 3.61 1.85
CA VAL A 54 8.78 4.37 2.66
C VAL A 54 8.18 4.73 4.01
N VAL A 55 6.96 5.28 4.04
CA VAL A 55 6.28 5.64 5.29
C VAL A 55 6.02 4.41 6.16
N GLY A 56 5.59 3.29 5.57
CA GLY A 56 5.35 2.04 6.26
C GLY A 56 6.63 1.48 6.88
N LEU A 57 7.72 1.45 6.10
CA LEU A 57 9.03 1.00 6.55
C LEU A 57 9.54 1.87 7.71
N LEU A 58 9.49 3.20 7.59
CA LEU A 58 9.93 4.11 8.64
C LEU A 58 9.06 3.97 9.91
N SER A 59 7.76 3.77 9.75
CA SER A 59 6.83 3.59 10.87
C SER A 59 7.15 2.32 11.67
N VAL A 60 7.37 1.20 10.99
CA VAL A 60 7.75 -0.07 11.61
C VAL A 60 9.15 0.04 12.20
N ALA A 61 10.14 0.39 11.37
CA ALA A 61 11.54 0.46 11.78
C ALA A 61 11.75 1.41 12.96
N GLY A 62 11.15 2.60 12.95
CA GLY A 62 11.27 3.58 14.03
C GLY A 62 10.83 3.04 15.39
N SER A 63 9.73 2.28 15.43
CA SER A 63 9.23 1.68 16.67
C SER A 63 10.18 0.62 17.24
N HIS A 64 10.83 -0.16 16.37
CA HIS A 64 11.78 -1.19 16.74
C HIS A 64 13.16 -0.64 17.06
N VAL A 65 13.64 0.37 16.33
CA VAL A 65 14.89 1.10 16.64
C VAL A 65 14.84 1.69 18.04
N MET A 66 13.73 2.32 18.42
CA MET A 66 13.56 2.86 19.77
C MET A 66 13.56 1.76 20.83
N ARG A 67 13.00 0.58 20.53
CA ARG A 67 12.99 -0.58 21.43
C ARG A 67 14.40 -1.14 21.65
N VAL A 68 15.19 -1.24 20.58
CA VAL A 68 16.61 -1.67 20.62
C VAL A 68 17.47 -0.65 21.36
N ALA A 69 17.33 0.64 21.04
CA ALA A 69 18.10 1.71 21.68
C ALA A 69 17.86 1.78 23.20
N ARG A 70 16.62 1.54 23.64
CA ARG A 70 16.25 1.51 25.06
C ARG A 70 16.46 0.14 25.74
N ARG A 71 16.99 -0.86 25.02
CA ARG A 71 17.19 -2.25 25.48
C ARG A 71 15.99 -2.81 26.26
N ARG A 72 14.77 -2.59 25.73
CA ARG A 72 13.57 -3.15 26.36
C ARG A 72 13.56 -4.67 26.24
N GLU A 73 12.71 -5.32 27.02
CA GLU A 73 12.49 -6.77 26.94
C GLU A 73 12.26 -7.19 25.48
N ASP A 74 12.85 -8.33 25.09
CA ASP A 74 12.80 -8.89 23.74
C ASP A 74 13.41 -8.04 22.61
N TRP A 75 14.32 -7.10 22.93
CA TRP A 75 14.99 -6.25 21.93
C TRP A 75 15.75 -7.05 20.85
N GLY A 76 16.27 -8.24 21.17
CA GLY A 76 17.00 -9.09 20.23
C GLY A 76 16.17 -9.47 19.00
N TYR A 77 14.89 -9.81 19.19
CA TYR A 77 13.97 -10.10 18.08
C TYR A 77 13.72 -8.87 17.20
N SER A 78 13.68 -7.68 17.80
CA SER A 78 13.54 -6.43 17.03
C SER A 78 14.78 -6.14 16.19
N LEU A 79 15.97 -6.52 16.66
CA LEU A 79 17.20 -6.39 15.88
C LEU A 79 17.20 -7.32 14.67
N VAL A 80 16.79 -8.59 14.85
CA VAL A 80 16.64 -9.54 13.72
C VAL A 80 15.65 -9.01 12.68
N LEU A 81 14.50 -8.50 13.13
CA LEU A 81 13.50 -7.90 12.24
C LEU A 81 14.08 -6.73 11.44
N LEU A 82 14.81 -5.81 12.09
CA LEU A 82 15.41 -4.65 11.43
C LEU A 82 16.47 -5.00 10.38
N VAL A 83 17.19 -6.12 10.57
CA VAL A 83 18.19 -6.61 9.60
C VAL A 83 17.55 -7.36 8.44
N ALA A 84 16.38 -7.97 8.66
CA ALA A 84 15.69 -8.79 7.67
C ALA A 84 14.67 -8.04 6.80
N MET A 85 14.15 -6.90 7.27
CA MET A 85 13.29 -6.00 6.47
C MET A 85 14.06 -5.32 5.35
#